data_AF-A0A539CRB6-F1
#
_entry.id   AF-A0A539CRB6-F1
#
_cell.length_a   1.000
_cell.length_b   1.000
_cell.length_c   1.000
_cell.angle_alpha   90.00
_cell.angle_beta   90.00
_cell.angle_gamma   90.00
#
_symmetry.space_group_name_H-M   'P 1'
#
loop_
_entity.id
_entity.type
_entity.pdbx_description
1 polymer ?
#
loop_
_entity_poly.entity_id
_entity_poly.type
_entity_poly.pdbx_seq_one_letter_code
_entity_poly.pdbx_strand_id
1 'polypeptide(L)' 'MFAGINRCDWVAEGVVQACRELKVDVPLVVRLAGTNVEAGRDIIAKSGLPIISADTLADAAKAAVDAVHGAPQKDARTA' A
#
# COMPACT_ATOMS: atom_id res chain seq x y z
N MET A 1 -4.65 6.39 3.24
CA MET A 1 -5.25 7.42 2.37
C MET A 1 -6.77 7.32 2.43
N PHE A 2 -7.42 8.48 2.50
CA PHE A 2 -8.85 8.60 2.26
C PHE A 2 -9.00 9.29 0.91
N ALA A 3 -9.60 8.61 -0.07
CA ALA A 3 -9.69 9.14 -1.43
C ALA A 3 -10.72 10.27 -1.55
N GLY A 4 -11.64 10.41 -0.58
CA GLY A 4 -12.64 11.47 -0.55
C GLY A 4 -13.52 11.43 -1.80
N ILE A 5 -13.46 12.47 -2.63
CA ILE A 5 -14.13 12.53 -3.95
C ILE A 5 -13.42 11.70 -5.02
N ASN A 6 -12.12 11.40 -4.85
CA ASN A 6 -11.35 10.62 -5.80
C ASN A 6 -11.63 9.12 -5.64
N ARG A 7 -11.40 8.35 -6.71
CA ARG A 7 -11.47 6.88 -6.70
C ARG A 7 -10.14 6.27 -6.27
N CYS A 8 -10.19 5.18 -5.50
CA CYS A 8 -8.99 4.55 -4.97
C CYS A 8 -8.12 3.86 -6.03
N ASP A 9 -8.69 3.49 -7.16
CA ASP A 9 -7.96 2.91 -8.31
C ASP A 9 -7.02 3.93 -8.96
N TRP A 10 -7.49 5.15 -9.24
CA TRP A 10 -6.64 6.23 -9.78
C TRP A 10 -5.53 6.63 -8.81
N VAL A 11 -5.86 6.70 -7.51
CA VAL A 11 -4.86 6.97 -6.48
C VAL A 11 -3.81 5.85 -6.43
N ALA A 12 -4.22 4.60 -6.55
CA ALA A 12 -3.30 3.45 -6.58
C ALA A 12 -2.38 3.48 -7.81
N GLU A 13 -2.90 3.80 -8.99
CA GLU A 13 -2.09 3.98 -10.21
C GLU A 13 -1.03 5.07 -10.02
N GLY A 14 -1.43 6.23 -9.49
CA GLY A 14 -0.51 7.34 -9.23
C GLY A 14 0.58 6.97 -8.24
N VAL A 15 0.25 6.23 -7.17
CA VAL A 15 1.25 5.72 -6.22
C VAL A 15 2.23 4.76 -6.89
N VAL A 16 1.74 3.80 -7.69
CA VAL A 16 2.60 2.84 -8.40
C VAL A 16 3.54 3.56 -9.36
N GLN A 17 3.05 4.55 -10.12
CA GLN A 17 3.89 5.35 -11.01
C GLN A 17 4.96 6.13 -10.23
N ALA A 18 4.56 6.84 -9.18
CA ALA A 18 5.48 7.59 -8.34
C ALA A 18 6.57 6.71 -7.73
N CYS A 19 6.25 5.51 -7.24
CA CYS A 19 7.24 4.58 -6.68
C CYS A 19 8.20 3.96 -7.71
N ARG A 20 7.83 3.95 -9.00
CA ARG A 20 8.73 3.49 -10.07
C ARG A 20 9.69 4.60 -10.50
N GLU A 21 9.21 5.83 -10.51
CA GLU A 21 10.00 7.01 -10.90
C GLU A 21 10.93 7.46 -9.77
N LEU A 22 10.40 7.51 -8.56
CA LEU A 22 11.10 7.89 -7.34
C LEU A 22 11.56 6.59 -6.68
N LYS A 23 12.86 6.32 -6.66
CA LYS A 23 13.41 5.19 -5.90
C LYS A 23 13.15 5.42 -4.41
N VAL A 24 12.08 4.84 -3.89
CA VAL A 24 11.69 4.98 -2.48
C VAL A 24 12.48 3.99 -1.63
N ASP A 25 13.41 4.50 -0.83
CA ASP A 25 14.28 3.70 0.05
C ASP A 25 13.69 3.44 1.45
N VAL A 26 12.44 3.85 1.69
CA VAL A 26 11.73 3.67 2.95
C VAL A 26 10.52 2.73 2.79
N PRO A 27 10.14 1.96 3.83
CA PRO A 27 8.97 1.09 3.77
C PRO A 27 7.69 1.89 3.49
N LEU A 28 6.88 1.43 2.53
CA LEU A 28 5.62 2.08 2.17
C LEU A 28 4.42 1.25 2.63
N VAL A 29 3.58 1.85 3.48
CA VAL A 29 2.30 1.27 3.91
C VAL A 29 1.16 2.02 3.25
N VAL A 30 0.28 1.29 2.55
CA VAL A 30 -0.89 1.84 1.86
C VAL A 30 -2.16 1.27 2.44
N ARG A 31 -3.03 2.16 2.93
CA ARG A 31 -4.42 1.85 3.27
C ARG A 31 -5.34 2.66 2.39
N LEU A 32 -6.20 1.99 1.62
CA LEU A 32 -7.19 2.62 0.76
C LEU A 32 -8.56 2.64 1.42
N ALA A 33 -9.25 3.77 1.33
CA ALA A 33 -10.63 3.92 1.79
C ALA A 33 -11.38 4.94 0.92
N GLY A 34 -12.55 4.54 0.44
CA GLY A 34 -13.36 5.34 -0.49
C GLY A 34 -14.07 4.44 -1.50
N THR A 35 -14.25 4.95 -2.71
CA THR A 35 -14.82 4.20 -3.84
C THR A 35 -13.75 3.39 -4.57
N ASN A 36 -14.14 2.25 -5.17
CA ASN A 36 -13.26 1.35 -5.91
C ASN A 36 -12.03 0.87 -5.13
N VAL A 37 -12.21 0.59 -3.84
CA VAL A 37 -11.13 0.12 -2.97
C VAL A 37 -10.58 -1.23 -3.43
N GLU A 38 -11.43 -2.19 -3.83
CA GLU A 38 -10.93 -3.48 -4.31
C GLU A 38 -10.06 -3.32 -5.57
N ALA A 39 -10.51 -2.52 -6.54
CA ALA A 39 -9.73 -2.24 -7.75
C ALA A 39 -8.38 -1.57 -7.42
N GLY A 40 -8.36 -0.60 -6.52
CA GLY A 40 -7.11 0.03 -6.07
C GLY A 40 -6.17 -0.95 -5.35
N ARG A 41 -6.70 -1.86 -4.54
CA ARG A 41 -5.90 -2.91 -3.89
C ARG A 41 -5.31 -3.88 -4.90
N ASP A 42 -6.09 -4.27 -5.90
CA ASP A 42 -5.63 -5.11 -7.00
C ASP A 42 -4.46 -4.46 -7.77
N ILE A 43 -4.55 -3.15 -8.03
CA ILE A 43 -3.48 -2.40 -8.70
C ILE A 43 -2.19 -2.41 -7.86
N ILE A 44 -2.28 -2.14 -6.56
CA ILE A 44 -1.13 -2.19 -5.65
C ILE A 44 -0.54 -3.61 -5.61
N ALA A 45 -1.36 -4.64 -5.45
CA ALA A 45 -0.91 -6.03 -5.37
C ALA A 45 -0.21 -6.52 -6.65
N LYS A 46 -0.75 -6.14 -7.82
CA LYS A 46 -0.18 -6.51 -9.13
C LYS A 46 1.05 -5.69 -9.51
N SER A 47 1.37 -4.62 -8.78
CA SER A 47 2.50 -3.74 -9.09
C SER A 47 3.87 -4.41 -8.93
N GLY A 48 3.97 -5.44 -8.09
CA GLY A 48 5.24 -6.09 -7.75
C GLY A 48 6.20 -5.22 -6.94
N LEU A 49 5.73 -4.06 -6.46
CA LEU A 49 6.49 -3.15 -5.59
C LEU A 49 6.39 -3.62 -4.12
N PRO A 50 7.39 -3.35 -3.28
CA PRO A 50 7.40 -3.73 -1.86
C PRO A 50 6.46 -2.83 -1.03
N ILE A 51 5.17 -2.85 -1.34
CA ILE A 51 4.14 -2.04 -0.70
C ILE A 51 3.34 -2.91 0.27
N ILE A 52 3.27 -2.49 1.53
CA ILE A 52 2.49 -3.16 2.57
C ILE A 52 1.06 -2.63 2.50
N SER A 53 0.11 -3.49 2.15
CA SER A 53 -1.31 -3.11 2.12
C SER A 53 -1.95 -3.32 3.48
N ALA A 54 -2.79 -2.38 3.92
CA ALA A 54 -3.52 -2.44 5.18
C ALA A 54 -5.02 -2.17 5.00
N ASP A 55 -5.83 -2.84 5.81
CA ASP A 55 -7.29 -2.76 5.76
C ASP A 55 -7.84 -1.60 6.58
N THR A 56 -7.48 -1.57 7.87
CA THR A 56 -7.93 -0.52 8.78
C THR A 56 -6.82 0.50 9.04
N LEU A 57 -7.21 1.64 9.61
CA LEU A 57 -6.23 2.64 10.05
C LEU A 57 -5.34 2.11 11.17
N ALA A 58 -5.87 1.27 12.05
CA ALA A 58 -5.12 0.63 13.12
C ALA A 58 -4.08 -0.35 12.56
N ASP A 59 -4.44 -1.17 11.58
CA ASP A 59 -3.51 -2.09 10.91
C ASP A 59 -2.40 -1.31 10.20
N ALA A 60 -2.75 -0.22 9.53
CA ALA A 60 -1.78 0.62 8.84
C ALA A 60 -0.79 1.26 9.82
N ALA A 61 -1.27 1.75 10.96
CA ALA A 61 -0.42 2.34 12.00
C ALA A 61 0.55 1.29 12.58
N LYS A 62 0.03 0.11 12.91
CA LYS A 62 0.85 -1.00 13.41
C LYS A 62 1.91 -1.43 12.39
N ALA A 63 1.50 -1.66 11.14
CA ALA A 63 2.41 -2.07 10.07
C ALA A 63 3.51 -1.02 9.81
N ALA A 64 3.20 0.27 9.91
CA ALA A 64 4.18 1.34 9.75
C ALA A 64 5.25 1.31 10.86
N VAL A 65 4.83 1.12 12.11
CA VAL A 65 5.73 1.00 13.27
C VAL A 65 6.60 -0.26 13.15
N ASP A 66 5.98 -1.41 12.83
CA ASP A 66 6.67 -2.69 12.68
C ASP A 66 7.72 -2.64 11.55
N ALA A 67 7.41 -1.96 10.44
CA ALA A 67 8.30 -1.82 9.29
C ALA A 67 9.56 -0.99 9.58
N VAL A 68 9.50 -0.05 10.52
CA VAL A 68 10.66 0.77 10.92
C VAL A 68 11.53 0.06 11.98
N HIS A 69 10.93 -0.79 12.81
CA HIS A 69 11.65 -1.51 13.87
C HIS A 69 12.29 -2.84 13.43
N GLY A 70 12.17 -3.23 12.16
CA GLY A 70 12.82 -4.43 11.61
C GLY A 70 12.16 -5.76 12.01
N ALA A 71 10.86 -5.77 12.34
CA ALA A 71 10.12 -7.01 12.58
C ALA A 71 9.82 -7.75 11.26
N PRO A 72 9.78 -9.09 11.25
CA PRO A 72 9.92 -9.89 10.03
C PRO A 72 8.72 -9.66 9.09
N GLN A 73 9.05 -9.24 7.87
CA GLN A 73 8.14 -9.24 6.74
C GLN A 73 7.61 -10.68 6.56
N LYS A 74 6.32 -10.91 6.85
CA LYS A 74 5.65 -12.15 6.45
C LYS A 74 5.55 -12.11 4.92
N ASP A 75 6.57 -12.64 4.27
CA ASP A 75 6.60 -12.89 2.85
C ASP A 75 5.34 -13.69 2.48
N ALA A 76 4.45 -13.07 1.70
CA ALA A 76 3.36 -13.77 1.02
C ALA A 76 3.89 -14.57 -0.20
N ARG A 77 5.04 -15.24 -0.04
CA ARG A 77 5.60 -16.21 -0.98
C ARG A 77 5.80 -17.55 -0.27
N THR A 78 4.72 -18.10 0.26
CA THR A 78 4.62 -19.55 0.53
C THR A 78 3.15 -19.98 0.47
N ALA A 79 2.66 -20.20 -0.75
CA ALA A 79 1.70 -21.24 -1.16
C ALA A 79 1.49 -21.13 -2.67
#